data_AF-A0A1Q2H010-F1
#
_entry.id   AF-A0A1Q2H010-F1
#
_cell.length_a   1.000
_cell.length_b   1.000
_cell.length_c   1.000
_cell.angle_alpha   90.00
_cell.angle_beta   90.00
_cell.angle_gamma   90.00
#
_symmetry.space_group_name_H-M   'P 1'
#
loop_
_entity.id
_entity.type
_entity.pdbx_description
1 polymer ?
#
loop_
_entity_poly.entity_id
_entity_poly.type
_entity_poly.pdbx_seq_one_letter_code
_entity_poly.pdbx_strand_id
1 'polypeptide(L)' 'MFDPEILVAPFILFMIFVAPLWLILHYRSKKQVSQGLSEHEHRQLLELAQKAEKMADRVETLEALLDQESPQWRRKV' A
#
# COMPACT_ATOMS: atom_id res chain seq x y z
N MET A 1 -6.28 -56.51 -6.32
CA MET A 1 -6.27 -55.39 -7.27
C MET A 1 -6.90 -54.23 -6.51
N PHE A 2 -6.12 -53.21 -6.12
CA PHE A 2 -6.69 -52.06 -5.41
C PHE A 2 -7.39 -51.18 -6.44
N ASP A 3 -8.69 -50.96 -6.28
CA ASP A 3 -9.46 -50.18 -7.22
C ASP A 3 -9.16 -48.68 -7.02
N PRO A 4 -8.59 -47.99 -8.03
CA PRO A 4 -8.20 -46.58 -7.91
C PRO A 4 -9.38 -45.66 -7.59
N GLU A 5 -10.60 -46.12 -7.85
CA GLU A 5 -11.86 -45.43 -7.57
C GLU A 5 -12.03 -45.07 -6.09
N ILE A 6 -11.51 -45.91 -5.17
CA ILE A 6 -11.60 -45.70 -3.72
C ILE A 6 -10.75 -44.48 -3.28
N LEU A 7 -9.65 -44.20 -3.99
CA LEU A 7 -8.80 -43.03 -3.73
C LEU A 7 -9.31 -41.78 -4.46
N VAL A 8 -9.84 -41.95 -5.66
CA VAL A 8 -10.26 -40.85 -6.55
C VAL A 8 -11.54 -40.18 -6.04
N ALA A 9 -12.51 -40.94 -5.53
CA ALA A 9 -13.78 -40.39 -5.02
C ALA A 9 -13.59 -39.34 -3.89
N PRO A 10 -12.85 -39.60 -2.80
CA PRO A 10 -12.62 -38.58 -1.77
C PRO A 10 -11.76 -37.41 -2.27
N PHE A 11 -10.85 -37.65 -3.22
CA PHE A 11 -10.05 -36.59 -3.83
C PHE A 11 -10.89 -35.61 -4.65
N ILE A 12 -11.83 -36.10 -5.45
CA ILE A 12 -12.76 -35.25 -6.22
C ILE A 12 -13.62 -34.43 -5.26
N LEU A 13 -14.17 -35.06 -4.21
CA LEU A 13 -14.96 -34.36 -3.21
C LEU A 13 -14.15 -33.24 -2.54
N PHE A 14 -12.91 -33.53 -2.15
CA PHE A 14 -11.98 -32.53 -1.60
C PHE A 14 -11.73 -31.38 -2.59
N MET A 15 -11.51 -31.69 -3.87
CA MET A 15 -11.27 -30.69 -4.92
C MET A 15 -12.49 -29.78 -5.13
N ILE A 16 -13.71 -30.31 -5.03
CA ILE A 16 -14.96 -29.51 -5.11
C ILE A 16 -15.03 -28.45 -4.01
N PHE A 17 -14.48 -28.69 -2.82
CA PHE A 17 -14.45 -27.69 -1.76
C PHE A 17 -13.22 -26.79 -1.83
N VAL A 18 -12.04 -27.36 -2.05
CA VAL A 18 -10.78 -26.64 -1.94
C VAL A 18 -10.49 -25.80 -3.18
N ALA A 19 -10.79 -26.28 -4.39
CA ALA A 19 -10.51 -25.53 -5.61
C ALA A 19 -11.34 -24.22 -5.70
N PRO A 20 -12.65 -24.19 -5.38
CA PRO A 20 -13.40 -22.94 -5.34
C PRO A 20 -12.91 -21.99 -4.25
N LEU A 21 -12.55 -22.51 -3.07
CA LEU A 21 -12.02 -21.70 -1.97
C LEU A 21 -10.69 -21.03 -2.36
N TRP A 22 -9.82 -21.80 -3.03
CA TRP A 22 -8.55 -21.30 -3.56
C TRP A 22 -8.77 -20.24 -4.66
N LEU A 23 -9.70 -20.47 -5.59
CA LEU A 23 -10.03 -19.53 -6.65
C LEU A 23 -10.53 -18.19 -6.07
N ILE A 24 -11.42 -18.25 -5.07
CA ILE A 24 -11.91 -17.06 -4.36
C ILE A 24 -10.75 -16.31 -3.72
N LEU A 25 -9.88 -16.99 -2.96
CA LEU A 25 -8.71 -16.37 -2.33
C LEU A 25 -7.75 -15.76 -3.37
N HIS A 26 -7.47 -16.48 -4.45
CA HIS A 26 -6.58 -16.03 -5.52
C HIS A 26 -7.10 -14.75 -6.19
N TYR A 27 -8.39 -14.72 -6.52
CA TYR A 27 -9.00 -13.57 -7.18
C TYR A 27 -9.22 -12.40 -6.22
N ARG A 28 -9.53 -12.67 -4.96
CA ARG A 28 -9.71 -11.62 -3.94
C ARG A 28 -8.39 -10.94 -3.60
N SER A 29 -7.29 -11.70 -3.48
CA SER A 29 -5.94 -11.17 -3.28
C SER A 29 -5.48 -10.33 -4.47
N LYS A 30 -5.66 -10.84 -5.71
CA LYS A 30 -5.34 -10.06 -6.92
C LYS A 30 -6.17 -8.79 -7.03
N LYS A 31 -7.46 -8.84 -6.69
CA LYS A 31 -8.34 -7.67 -6.70
C LYS A 31 -7.91 -6.63 -5.66
N GLN A 32 -7.44 -7.05 -4.49
CA GLN A 32 -6.97 -6.13 -3.45
C GLN A 32 -5.64 -5.45 -3.85
N VAL A 33 -4.77 -6.13 -4.59
CA VAL A 33 -3.51 -5.55 -5.09
C VAL A 33 -3.72 -4.71 -6.35
N SER A 34 -4.70 -5.03 -7.19
CA SER A 34 -5.03 -4.27 -8.40
C SER A 34 -6.02 -3.12 -8.16
N GLN A 35 -6.70 -3.11 -7.01
CA GLN A 35 -7.44 -1.95 -6.55
C GLN A 35 -6.38 -0.91 -6.17
N GLY A 36 -6.21 0.10 -7.00
CA GLY A 36 -5.43 1.29 -6.65
C GLY A 36 -5.96 1.93 -5.37
N LEU A 37 -5.38 3.08 -5.02
CA LEU A 37 -5.75 3.79 -3.80
C LEU A 37 -7.27 4.01 -3.74
N SER A 38 -7.84 3.71 -2.58
CA SER A 38 -9.22 4.09 -2.29
C SER A 38 -9.36 5.61 -2.31
N GLU A 39 -10.60 6.09 -2.50
CA GLU A 39 -10.94 7.51 -2.39
C GLU A 39 -10.44 8.17 -1.10
N HIS A 40 -10.39 7.42 0.00
CA HIS A 40 -9.88 7.92 1.27
C HIS A 40 -8.35 8.06 1.26
N GLU A 41 -7.64 7.05 0.75
CA GLU A 41 -6.17 7.10 0.60
C GLU A 41 -5.74 8.19 -0.37
N HIS A 42 -6.47 8.40 -1.47
CA HIS A 42 -6.24 9.52 -2.38
C HIS A 42 -6.37 10.88 -1.68
N ARG A 43 -7.42 11.07 -0.87
CA ARG A 43 -7.60 12.30 -0.08
C ARG A 43 -6.47 12.52 0.93
N GLN A 44 -6.04 11.47 1.63
CA GLN A 44 -4.92 11.55 2.57
C GLN A 44 -3.61 11.92 1.86
N LEU A 45 -3.34 11.35 0.69
CA LEU A 45 -2.15 11.71 -0.09
C LEU A 45 -2.19 13.16 -0.55
N LEU A 46 -3.34 13.66 -1.00
CA LEU A 46 -3.50 15.06 -1.38
C LEU A 46 -3.27 15.99 -0.17
N GLU A 47 -3.80 15.64 0.99
CA GLU A 47 -3.59 16.40 2.22
C GLU A 47 -2.10 16.41 2.62
N LEU A 48 -1.42 15.28 2.51
CA LEU A 48 0.02 15.18 2.79
C LEU A 48 0.85 15.99 1.79
N ALA A 49 0.51 15.98 0.51
CA ALA A 49 1.17 16.78 -0.52
C ALA A 49 1.02 18.29 -0.24
N GLN A 50 -0.20 18.73 0.09
CA GLN A 50 -0.47 20.12 0.46
C GLN A 50 0.29 20.54 1.73
N LYS A 51 0.38 19.64 2.72
CA LYS A 51 1.19 19.89 3.92
C LYS A 51 2.67 20.00 3.59
N ALA A 52 3.19 19.15 2.71
CA ALA A 52 4.59 19.20 2.28
C ALA A 52 4.92 20.51 1.56
N GLU A 53 4.06 20.96 0.65
CA GLU A 53 4.19 22.25 -0.04
C GLU A 53 4.22 23.41 0.97
N LYS A 54 3.26 23.46 1.88
CA LYS A 54 3.23 24.49 2.93
C LYS A 54 4.46 24.44 3.86
N MET A 55 5.02 23.25 4.11
CA MET A 55 6.25 23.13 4.90
C MET A 55 7.46 23.65 4.13
N ALA A 56 7.55 23.42 2.82
CA ALA A 56 8.62 23.94 1.99
C ALA A 56 8.64 25.48 1.99
N ASP A 57 7.50 26.13 1.77
CA ASP A 57 7.37 27.61 1.81
C ASP A 57 7.82 28.18 3.16
N ARG A 58 7.46 27.48 4.24
CA ARG A 58 7.85 27.88 5.60
C ARG A 58 9.33 27.71 5.84
N VAL A 59 9.94 26.63 5.33
CA VAL A 59 11.39 26.42 5.44
C VAL A 59 12.12 27.52 4.69
N GLU A 60 11.71 27.86 3.47
CA GLU A 60 12.32 28.96 2.70
C GLU A 60 12.22 30.29 3.45
N THR A 61 11.04 30.57 4.02
CA THR A 61 10.85 31.78 4.84
C THR A 61 11.76 31.79 6.07
N LEU A 62 11.88 30.65 6.76
CA LEU A 62 12.75 30.52 7.93
C LEU A 62 14.22 30.66 7.54
N GLU A 63 14.65 30.09 6.42
CA GLU A 63 16.01 30.24 5.91
C GLU A 63 16.31 31.71 5.56
N ALA A 64 15.36 32.41 4.93
CA ALA A 64 15.51 33.83 4.62
C ALA A 64 15.60 34.71 5.88
N LEU A 65 14.79 34.44 6.90
CA LEU A 65 14.87 35.12 8.20
C LEU A 65 16.19 34.80 8.91
N LEU A 66 16.62 33.55 8.90
CA LEU A 66 17.85 33.11 9.56
C LEU A 66 19.10 33.67 8.87
N ASP A 67 19.05 33.86 7.55
CA ASP A 67 20.09 34.55 6.78
C ASP A 67 20.19 36.05 7.15
N GLN A 68 19.07 36.69 7.50
CA GLN A 68 19.05 38.08 7.97
C GLN A 68 19.53 38.20 9.42
N GLU A 69 19.03 37.36 10.32
CA GLU A 69 19.28 37.49 11.76
C GLU A 69 20.58 36.82 12.23
N SER A 70 21.03 35.76 11.57
CA SER A 70 22.24 35.03 11.95
C SER A 70 23.06 34.57 10.74
N PRO A 71 23.72 35.49 9.99
CA PRO A 71 24.35 35.20 8.70
C PRO A 71 25.38 34.05 8.67
N GLN A 72 25.84 33.58 9.84
CA GLN A 72 26.81 32.47 9.98
C GLN A 72 26.17 31.14 10.42
N TRP A 73 24.85 31.05 10.53
CA TRP A 73 24.15 29.86 11.03
C TRP A 73 24.50 28.60 10.25
N ARG A 74 24.68 28.72 8.93
CA ARG A 74 25.06 27.60 8.04
C ARG A 74 26.46 27.04 8.31
N ARG A 75 27.35 27.75 9.02
CA ARG A 75 28.70 27.25 9.38
C ARG A 75 28.71 26.36 10.63
N LYS A 76 27.58 26.24 11.33
CA LYS A 76 27.45 25.40 12.54
C LYS A 76 26.94 23.99 12.24
N VAL A 77 26.78 23.62 10.98
CA VAL A 77 26.41 22.26 10.52
C VAL A 77 27.65 21.47 10.16
#